data_AF-A0A0R0B2A0-F1
#
_entry.id   AF-A0A0R0B2A0-F1
#
_cell.length_a   1.000
_cell.length_b   1.000
_cell.length_c   1.000
_cell.angle_alpha   90.00
_cell.angle_beta   90.00
_cell.angle_gamma   90.00
#
_symmetry.space_group_name_H-M   'P 1'
#
loop_
_entity.id
_entity.type
_entity.pdbx_description
1 polymer ?
#
loop_
_entity_poly.entity_id
_entity_poly.type
_entity_poly.pdbx_seq_one_letter_code
_entity_poly.pdbx_strand_id
1 'polypeptide(L)'
;MVLQRDSSAGRLLLDMVSAACSAPGSHKVAYLLPSTRANFSAVAAVVRNHPGVPFVATLVDGARQPLQVLAALRRGEACPVLIIFSDQLFGPEIANIPCEHDGGRTFYSGFESILFAKYGYTLNLPMGTQEVSLPPPGSVDDALALLRRYFEHAASLGPDWLLAERQVERTLPGRIREARMRSGFLRSAVYHRYAERPLDTAGRATLGCVDDVEQRMLEARR
;
A
#
# COMPACT_ATOMS: atom_id res chain seq x y z
N MET A 1 1.86 -11.11 32.75
CA MET A 1 1.21 -9.92 33.36
C MET A 1 1.65 -8.73 32.52
N VAL A 2 0.90 -8.14 31.59
CA VAL A 2 -0.53 -7.93 31.38
C VAL A 2 -0.83 -8.14 29.88
N LEU A 3 -1.68 -9.11 29.52
CA LEU A 3 -2.24 -9.31 28.17
C LEU A 3 -3.74 -9.04 28.26
N GLN A 4 -4.16 -7.78 28.38
CA GLN A 4 -5.59 -7.50 28.53
C GLN A 4 -6.06 -6.13 28.03
N ARG A 5 -5.29 -5.44 27.18
CA ARG A 5 -5.74 -4.19 26.53
C ARG A 5 -5.97 -4.28 25.02
N ASP A 6 -5.65 -5.39 24.36
CA ASP A 6 -5.75 -5.56 22.90
C ASP A 6 -7.07 -6.17 22.38
N SER A 7 -8.04 -6.48 23.25
CA SER A 7 -9.24 -7.24 22.84
C SER A 7 -10.34 -6.40 22.18
N SER A 8 -10.35 -5.07 22.35
CA SER A 8 -11.43 -4.20 21.86
C SER A 8 -11.30 -3.89 20.37
N ALA A 9 -10.11 -3.54 19.89
CA ALA A 9 -9.87 -3.22 18.48
C ALA A 9 -10.08 -4.44 17.56
N GLY A 10 -9.61 -5.61 18.00
CA GLY A 10 -9.80 -6.85 17.25
C GLY A 10 -11.26 -7.31 17.18
N ARG A 11 -12.01 -7.09 18.27
CA ARG A 11 -13.45 -7.36 18.28
C ARG A 11 -14.22 -6.38 17.40
N LEU A 12 -13.87 -5.10 17.43
CA LEU A 12 -14.48 -4.08 16.59
C LEU A 12 -14.30 -4.40 15.10
N LEU A 13 -13.08 -4.72 14.65
CA LEU A 13 -12.85 -5.09 13.25
C LEU A 13 -13.63 -6.35 12.86
N LEU A 14 -13.69 -7.35 13.73
CA LEU A 14 -14.45 -8.57 13.48
C LEU A 14 -15.96 -8.28 13.36
N ASP A 15 -16.50 -7.43 14.23
CA ASP A 15 -17.91 -7.03 14.22
C ASP A 15 -18.23 -6.24 12.94
N MET A 16 -17.36 -5.31 12.54
CA MET A 16 -17.48 -4.53 11.30
C MET A 16 -17.45 -5.42 10.06
N VAL A 17 -16.49 -6.34 9.97
CA VAL A 17 -16.38 -7.28 8.84
C VAL A 17 -17.59 -8.22 8.81
N SER A 18 -18.02 -8.73 9.95
CA SER A 18 -19.20 -9.62 10.03
C SER A 18 -20.47 -8.90 9.59
N ALA A 19 -20.64 -7.64 9.99
CA ALA A 19 -21.75 -6.80 9.53
C ALA A 19 -21.69 -6.55 8.02
N ALA A 20 -20.51 -6.24 7.47
CA ALA A 20 -20.33 -6.00 6.04
C ALA A 20 -20.55 -7.27 5.19
N CYS A 21 -20.10 -8.44 5.66
CA CYS A 21 -20.35 -9.73 5.02
C CYS A 21 -21.83 -10.14 5.05
N SER A 22 -22.59 -9.64 6.03
CA SER A 22 -24.02 -9.94 6.19
C SER A 22 -24.94 -8.92 5.50
N ALA A 23 -24.39 -7.83 4.98
CA ALA A 23 -25.16 -6.77 4.33
C ALA A 23 -25.72 -7.25 2.97
N PRO A 24 -26.91 -6.80 2.55
CA PRO A 24 -27.48 -7.10 1.24
C PRO A 24 -26.52 -6.75 0.09
N GLY A 25 -26.51 -7.59 -0.95
CA GLY A 25 -25.42 -7.82 -1.91
C GLY A 25 -24.99 -6.69 -2.87
N SER A 26 -24.88 -5.44 -2.43
CA SER A 26 -24.32 -4.33 -3.25
C SER A 26 -23.28 -3.47 -2.53
N HIS A 27 -23.16 -3.55 -1.21
CA HIS A 27 -22.23 -2.68 -0.48
C HIS A 27 -20.83 -3.29 -0.45
N LYS A 28 -19.86 -2.60 -1.08
CA LYS A 28 -18.45 -2.99 -1.09
C LYS A 28 -17.67 -2.09 -0.14
N VAL A 29 -16.86 -2.67 0.74
CA VAL A 29 -16.10 -1.91 1.75
C VAL A 29 -14.63 -2.32 1.72
N ALA A 30 -13.76 -1.33 1.78
CA ALA A 30 -12.32 -1.52 1.95
C ALA A 30 -11.89 -0.86 3.27
N TYR A 31 -11.50 -1.67 4.26
CA TYR A 31 -10.99 -1.20 5.53
C TYR A 31 -9.49 -0.92 5.44
N LEU A 32 -9.09 0.32 5.67
CA LEU A 32 -7.71 0.78 5.67
C LEU A 32 -7.16 0.73 7.10
N LEU A 33 -6.20 -0.16 7.36
CA LEU A 33 -5.66 -0.40 8.69
C LEU A 33 -4.16 -0.12 8.76
N PRO A 34 -3.67 0.65 9.75
CA PRO A 34 -2.24 0.77 9.99
C PRO A 34 -1.63 -0.55 10.43
N SER A 35 -0.38 -0.79 10.06
CA SER A 35 0.37 -1.98 10.45
C SER A 35 0.78 -1.89 11.93
N THR A 36 -0.11 -2.37 12.80
CA THR A 36 0.10 -2.49 14.24
C THR A 36 -0.03 -3.95 14.67
N ARG A 37 0.54 -4.31 15.83
CA ARG A 37 0.37 -5.67 16.39
C ARG A 37 -1.09 -6.03 16.63
N ALA A 38 -1.87 -5.06 17.11
CA ALA A 38 -3.30 -5.22 17.36
C ALA A 38 -4.06 -5.49 16.05
N ASN A 39 -3.79 -4.71 14.99
CA ASN A 39 -4.45 -4.90 13.69
C ASN A 39 -4.06 -6.21 13.02
N PHE A 40 -2.81 -6.64 13.10
CA PHE A 40 -2.43 -7.97 12.60
C PHE A 40 -3.16 -9.10 13.34
N SER A 41 -3.24 -9.00 14.67
CA SER A 41 -3.97 -9.98 15.49
C SER A 41 -5.46 -10.01 15.14
N ALA A 42 -6.06 -8.84 14.92
CA ALA A 42 -7.44 -8.66 14.49
C ALA A 42 -7.70 -9.30 13.12
N VAL A 43 -6.86 -8.99 12.12
CA VAL A 43 -6.96 -9.56 10.77
C VAL A 43 -6.81 -11.07 10.80
N ALA A 44 -5.87 -11.61 11.58
CA ALA A 44 -5.74 -13.05 11.75
C ALA A 44 -7.02 -13.69 12.32
N ALA A 45 -7.70 -13.01 13.25
CA ALA A 45 -9.00 -13.47 13.76
C ALA A 45 -10.10 -13.40 12.71
N VAL A 46 -10.16 -12.33 11.92
CA VAL A 46 -11.10 -12.19 10.80
C VAL A 46 -10.91 -13.31 9.80
N VAL A 47 -9.68 -13.55 9.33
CA VAL A 47 -9.38 -14.59 8.33
C VAL A 47 -9.76 -15.99 8.83
N ARG A 48 -9.59 -16.27 10.13
CA ARG A 48 -10.04 -17.54 10.73
C ARG A 48 -11.56 -17.71 10.70
N ASN A 49 -12.31 -16.64 10.97
CA ASN A 49 -13.77 -16.69 11.04
C ASN A 49 -14.44 -16.49 9.67
N HIS A 50 -13.75 -15.83 8.74
CA HIS A 50 -14.22 -15.44 7.41
C HIS A 50 -13.12 -15.69 6.36
N PRO A 51 -12.84 -16.97 6.02
CA PRO A 51 -11.71 -17.33 5.14
C PRO A 51 -11.83 -16.77 3.71
N GLY A 52 -13.01 -16.30 3.32
CA GLY A 52 -13.26 -15.65 2.03
C GLY A 52 -12.93 -14.16 2.00
N VAL A 53 -12.55 -13.53 3.11
CA VAL A 53 -12.22 -12.08 3.17
C VAL A 53 -10.74 -11.88 2.84
N PRO A 54 -10.39 -11.34 1.66
CA PRO A 54 -9.01 -11.04 1.33
C PRO A 54 -8.48 -9.84 2.12
N PHE A 55 -7.22 -9.94 2.51
CA PHE A 55 -6.45 -8.81 3.01
C PHE A 55 -5.28 -8.51 2.07
N VAL A 56 -4.92 -7.23 1.96
CA VAL A 56 -3.94 -6.70 1.02
C VAL A 56 -2.77 -6.12 1.79
N ALA A 57 -1.58 -6.66 1.53
CA ALA A 57 -0.33 -6.33 2.20
C ALA A 57 0.84 -6.83 1.33
N THR A 58 2.03 -6.24 1.52
CA THR A 58 3.25 -6.66 0.82
C THR A 58 4.19 -7.47 1.71
N LEU A 59 4.07 -7.33 3.04
CA LEU A 59 4.99 -7.91 4.03
C LEU A 59 4.36 -8.99 4.91
N VAL A 60 3.17 -9.49 4.55
CA VAL A 60 2.40 -10.44 5.36
C VAL A 60 2.09 -11.70 4.55
N ASP A 61 2.43 -12.85 5.10
CA ASP A 61 2.12 -14.14 4.48
C ASP A 61 0.61 -14.37 4.36
N GLY A 62 0.19 -14.90 3.21
CA GLY A 62 -1.23 -15.11 2.88
C GLY A 62 -1.96 -13.85 2.42
N ALA A 63 -1.32 -12.68 2.41
CA ALA A 63 -1.89 -11.47 1.84
C ALA A 63 -1.95 -11.56 0.31
N ARG A 64 -2.98 -10.92 -0.28
CA ARG A 64 -3.01 -10.67 -1.72
C ARG A 64 -2.22 -9.42 -2.06
N GLN A 65 -1.53 -9.45 -3.19
CA GLN A 65 -0.94 -8.26 -3.79
C GLN A 65 -2.02 -7.38 -4.42
N PRO A 66 -1.86 -6.04 -4.46
CA PRO A 66 -2.83 -5.13 -5.08
C PRO A 66 -3.24 -5.54 -6.49
N LEU A 67 -2.28 -5.90 -7.34
CA LEU A 67 -2.54 -6.33 -8.72
C LEU A 67 -3.36 -7.62 -8.81
N GLN A 68 -3.20 -8.55 -7.86
CA GLN A 68 -3.99 -9.77 -7.82
C GLN A 68 -5.46 -9.48 -7.51
N VAL A 69 -5.72 -8.55 -6.58
CA VAL A 69 -7.09 -8.09 -6.27
C VAL A 69 -7.70 -7.37 -7.47
N LEU A 70 -6.99 -6.43 -8.09
CA LEU A 70 -7.49 -5.72 -9.27
C LEU A 70 -7.78 -6.68 -10.44
N ALA A 71 -6.95 -7.72 -10.62
CA ALA A 71 -7.18 -8.74 -11.64
C ALA A 71 -8.44 -9.58 -11.36
N ALA A 72 -8.68 -9.96 -10.09
CA ALA A 72 -9.90 -10.66 -9.66
C ALA A 72 -11.15 -9.82 -9.91
N LEU A 73 -11.14 -8.54 -9.50
CA LEU A 73 -12.24 -7.61 -9.72
C LEU A 73 -12.54 -7.41 -11.21
N ARG A 74 -11.49 -7.32 -12.04
CA ARG A 74 -11.63 -7.21 -13.50
C ARG A 74 -12.28 -8.46 -14.11
N ARG A 75 -12.08 -9.65 -13.52
CA ARG A 75 -12.77 -10.89 -13.92
C ARG A 75 -14.20 -11.01 -13.40
N GLY A 76 -14.68 -10.03 -12.63
CA GLY A 76 -16.02 -10.06 -12.05
C GLY A 76 -16.13 -10.89 -10.76
N GLU A 77 -15.01 -11.28 -10.14
CA GLU A 77 -15.04 -11.97 -8.86
C GLU A 77 -15.63 -11.06 -7.77
N ALA A 78 -16.61 -11.57 -7.03
CA ALA A 78 -17.22 -10.84 -5.94
C ALA A 78 -16.25 -10.71 -4.77
N CYS A 79 -16.00 -9.48 -4.34
CA CYS A 79 -15.12 -9.18 -3.21
C CYS A 79 -15.74 -8.09 -2.34
N PRO A 80 -16.86 -8.35 -1.66
CA PRO A 80 -17.63 -7.32 -0.95
C PRO A 80 -16.83 -6.65 0.17
N VAL A 81 -15.87 -7.35 0.77
CA VAL A 81 -15.03 -6.82 1.85
C VAL A 81 -13.56 -6.98 1.50
N LEU A 82 -12.79 -5.91 1.68
CA LEU A 82 -11.33 -5.89 1.60
C LEU A 82 -10.76 -5.32 2.89
N ILE A 83 -9.65 -5.88 3.35
CA ILE A 83 -8.81 -5.28 4.39
C ILE A 83 -7.48 -4.87 3.74
N ILE A 84 -7.00 -3.66 3.99
CA ILE A 84 -5.82 -3.10 3.31
C ILE A 84 -4.88 -2.52 4.35
N PHE A 85 -3.64 -2.98 4.36
CA PHE A 85 -2.54 -2.33 5.08
C PHE A 85 -1.88 -1.30 4.16
N SER A 86 -2.49 -0.13 4.02
CA SER A 86 -2.06 0.91 3.06
C SER A 86 -0.64 1.42 3.30
N ASP A 87 -0.15 1.33 4.53
CA ASP A 87 1.21 1.68 4.92
C ASP A 87 2.27 0.66 4.50
N GLN A 88 1.86 -0.52 4.03
CA GLN A 88 2.72 -1.52 3.37
C GLN A 88 2.81 -1.33 1.86
N LEU A 89 1.92 -0.53 1.27
CA LEU A 89 1.87 -0.27 -0.16
C LEU A 89 2.84 0.86 -0.54
N PHE A 90 4.09 0.77 -0.09
CA PHE A 90 5.11 1.82 -0.24
C PHE A 90 6.04 1.63 -1.44
N GLY A 91 6.06 0.47 -2.11
CA GLY A 91 6.91 0.23 -3.29
C GLY A 91 6.57 1.16 -4.47
N PRO A 92 7.54 1.51 -5.33
CA PRO A 92 7.35 2.49 -6.42
C PRO A 92 6.36 2.00 -7.49
N GLU A 93 6.21 0.69 -7.64
CA GLU A 93 5.22 0.07 -8.51
C GLU A 93 3.77 0.15 -7.99
N ILE A 94 3.58 0.43 -6.69
CA ILE A 94 2.26 0.50 -6.03
C ILE A 94 1.95 1.94 -5.61
N ALA A 95 2.84 2.57 -4.83
CA ALA A 95 2.79 3.97 -4.47
C ALA A 95 3.44 4.84 -5.54
N ASN A 96 2.68 5.04 -6.62
CA ASN A 96 3.13 5.70 -7.84
C ASN A 96 2.44 7.05 -8.09
N ILE A 97 1.51 7.48 -7.23
CA ILE A 97 0.83 8.77 -7.38
C ILE A 97 1.60 9.83 -6.57
N PRO A 98 2.29 10.80 -7.21
CA PRO A 98 2.93 11.88 -6.49
C PRO A 98 1.88 12.89 -5.99
N CYS A 99 1.99 13.26 -4.72
CA CYS A 99 1.22 14.35 -4.13
C CYS A 99 2.19 15.35 -3.49
N GLU A 100 1.95 16.62 -3.76
CA GLU A 100 2.75 17.72 -3.22
C GLU A 100 2.07 18.29 -1.98
N HIS A 101 2.83 18.40 -0.89
CA HIS A 101 2.35 18.94 0.37
C HIS A 101 3.51 19.44 1.23
N ASP A 102 3.34 20.59 1.90
CA ASP A 102 4.31 21.19 2.83
C ASP A 102 5.74 21.28 2.30
N GLY A 103 5.88 21.67 1.02
CA GLY A 103 7.19 21.79 0.35
C GLY A 103 7.88 20.45 0.06
N GLY A 104 7.20 19.33 0.29
CA GLY A 104 7.65 17.98 0.00
C GLY A 104 6.79 17.26 -1.02
N ARG A 105 7.32 16.14 -1.55
CA ARG A 105 6.60 15.22 -2.42
C ARG A 105 6.53 13.84 -1.79
N THR A 106 5.31 13.38 -1.56
CA THR A 106 5.00 12.07 -1.01
C THR A 106 4.24 11.26 -2.05
N PHE A 107 4.48 9.96 -2.10
CA PHE A 107 3.88 9.06 -3.06
C PHE A 107 2.80 8.21 -2.38
N TYR A 108 1.59 8.23 -2.93
CA TYR A 108 0.47 7.41 -2.48
C TYR A 108 0.18 6.25 -3.42
N SER A 109 -0.39 5.19 -2.84
CA SER A 109 -0.85 4.02 -3.58
C SER A 109 -2.06 4.38 -4.42
N GLY A 110 -2.01 4.06 -5.70
CA GLY A 110 -3.17 4.19 -6.58
C GLY A 110 -4.23 3.11 -6.38
N PHE A 111 -3.92 2.06 -5.61
CA PHE A 111 -4.80 0.91 -5.42
C PHE A 111 -6.14 1.32 -4.80
N GLU A 112 -6.11 2.07 -3.69
CA GLU A 112 -7.29 2.52 -2.96
C GLU A 112 -8.14 3.48 -3.81
N SER A 113 -7.51 4.41 -4.54
CA SER A 113 -8.19 5.31 -5.47
C SER A 113 -8.88 4.55 -6.60
N ILE A 114 -8.27 3.49 -7.13
CA ILE A 114 -8.89 2.62 -8.14
C ILE A 114 -10.07 1.85 -7.54
N LEU A 115 -9.96 1.29 -6.34
CA LEU A 115 -11.07 0.61 -5.68
C LEU A 115 -12.27 1.56 -5.50
N PHE A 116 -12.01 2.77 -5.03
CA PHE A 116 -13.02 3.81 -4.81
C PHE A 116 -13.66 4.26 -6.13
N ALA A 117 -12.88 4.87 -7.02
CA ALA A 117 -13.41 5.56 -8.21
C ALA A 117 -13.90 4.61 -9.31
N LYS A 118 -13.31 3.40 -9.43
CA LYS A 118 -13.64 2.46 -10.51
C LYS A 118 -14.53 1.31 -10.06
N TYR A 119 -14.30 0.76 -8.87
CA TYR A 119 -14.98 -0.46 -8.43
C TYR A 119 -16.10 -0.22 -7.40
N GLY A 120 -16.29 1.04 -6.97
CA GLY A 120 -17.38 1.45 -6.08
C GLY A 120 -17.22 0.92 -4.66
N TYR A 121 -16.00 0.88 -4.14
CA TYR A 121 -15.76 0.57 -2.73
C TYR A 121 -15.95 1.81 -1.87
N THR A 122 -16.67 1.67 -0.75
CA THR A 122 -16.55 2.60 0.38
C THR A 122 -15.18 2.40 1.02
N LEU A 123 -14.36 3.44 1.07
CA LEU A 123 -13.10 3.40 1.81
C LEU A 123 -13.38 3.75 3.26
N ASN A 124 -12.92 2.91 4.17
CA ASN A 124 -13.23 3.03 5.59
C ASN A 124 -11.94 3.04 6.39
N LEU A 125 -11.76 4.07 7.21
CA LEU A 125 -10.63 4.26 8.11
C LEU A 125 -11.12 4.18 9.57
N PRO A 126 -10.92 3.03 10.24
CA PRO A 126 -11.16 2.91 11.67
C PRO A 126 -10.06 3.65 12.45
N MET A 127 -10.46 4.62 13.29
CA MET A 127 -9.58 5.41 14.16
C MET A 127 -10.00 5.25 15.62
N GLY A 128 -9.65 4.10 16.21
CA GLY A 128 -10.05 3.76 17.58
C GLY A 128 -11.56 3.57 17.69
N THR A 129 -12.25 4.48 18.37
CA THR A 129 -13.73 4.46 18.51
C THR A 129 -14.45 5.25 17.43
N GLN A 130 -13.72 5.98 16.59
CA GLN A 130 -14.27 6.76 15.49
C GLN A 130 -14.03 6.05 14.16
N GLU A 131 -14.93 6.30 13.22
CA GLU A 131 -14.84 5.78 11.87
C GLU A 131 -14.90 6.95 10.89
N VAL A 132 -13.98 6.97 9.93
CA VAL A 132 -14.06 7.88 8.79
C VAL A 132 -14.28 7.06 7.53
N SER A 133 -15.49 7.19 7.01
CA SER A 133 -15.91 6.52 5.79
C SER A 133 -16.02 7.52 4.64
N LEU A 134 -15.54 7.10 3.47
CA LEU A 134 -15.68 7.81 2.20
C LEU A 134 -16.51 6.92 1.26
N PRO A 135 -17.83 7.16 1.15
CA PRO A 135 -18.71 6.38 0.28
C PRO A 135 -18.59 6.82 -1.19
N PRO A 136 -18.75 5.90 -2.15
CA PRO A 136 -18.83 6.25 -3.57
C PRO A 136 -20.21 6.84 -3.92
N PRO A 137 -20.34 7.58 -5.04
CA PRO A 137 -19.28 7.95 -5.98
C PRO A 137 -18.40 9.09 -5.44
N GLY A 138 -17.17 9.17 -5.94
CA GLY A 138 -16.28 10.30 -5.67
C GLY A 138 -15.05 10.27 -6.59
N SER A 139 -14.13 11.20 -6.36
CA SER A 139 -12.94 11.40 -7.20
C SER A 139 -11.70 10.67 -6.67
N VAL A 140 -10.67 10.56 -7.52
CA VAL A 140 -9.34 10.10 -7.09
C VAL A 140 -8.77 11.01 -6.01
N ASP A 141 -9.02 12.32 -6.08
CA ASP A 141 -8.52 13.30 -5.13
C ASP A 141 -9.12 13.12 -3.74
N ASP A 142 -10.40 12.74 -3.65
CA ASP A 142 -11.06 12.43 -2.37
C ASP A 142 -10.40 11.23 -1.68
N ALA A 143 -10.10 10.18 -2.45
CA ALA A 143 -9.40 9.00 -1.93
C ALA A 143 -7.97 9.34 -1.49
N LEU A 144 -7.26 10.19 -2.22
CA LEU A 144 -5.92 10.66 -1.84
C LEU A 144 -5.96 11.53 -0.57
N ALA A 145 -6.98 12.37 -0.41
CA ALA A 145 -7.18 13.15 0.82
C ALA A 145 -7.48 12.25 2.02
N LEU A 146 -8.28 11.19 1.84
CA LEU A 146 -8.49 10.17 2.88
C LEU A 146 -7.18 9.43 3.23
N LEU A 147 -6.39 9.05 2.22
CA LEU A 147 -5.08 8.41 2.44
C LEU A 147 -4.14 9.31 3.21
N ARG A 148 -4.11 10.61 2.94
CA ARG A 148 -3.35 11.57 3.74
C ARG A 148 -3.75 11.52 5.21
N ARG A 149 -5.06 11.59 5.50
CA ARG A 149 -5.59 11.47 6.88
C ARG A 149 -5.24 10.12 7.51
N TYR A 150 -5.26 9.05 6.73
CA TYR A 150 -4.79 7.73 7.18
C TYR A 150 -3.33 7.78 7.65
N PHE A 151 -2.43 8.41 6.89
CA PHE A 151 -1.01 8.50 7.27
C PHE A 151 -0.77 9.45 8.44
N GLU A 152 -1.54 10.53 8.56
CA GLU A 152 -1.54 11.40 9.75
C GLU A 152 -1.99 10.62 11.00
N HIS A 153 -3.04 9.80 10.86
CA HIS A 153 -3.48 8.91 11.94
C HIS A 153 -2.43 7.86 12.28
N ALA A 154 -1.86 7.17 11.29
CA ALA A 154 -0.82 6.16 11.51
C ALA A 154 0.40 6.76 12.22
N ALA A 155 0.82 7.98 11.84
CA ALA A 155 1.89 8.70 12.52
C ALA A 155 1.57 9.00 13.99
N SER A 156 0.31 9.32 14.31
CA SER A 156 -0.13 9.59 15.69
C SER A 156 -0.04 8.37 16.63
N LEU A 157 0.04 7.15 16.08
CA LEU A 157 0.22 5.92 16.86
C LEU A 157 1.65 5.77 17.43
N GLY A 158 2.61 6.56 16.93
CA GLY A 158 3.98 6.57 17.42
C GLY A 158 4.62 5.16 17.38
N PRO A 159 5.16 4.64 18.49
CA PRO A 159 5.84 3.34 18.52
C PRO A 159 4.99 2.14 18.12
N ASP A 160 3.66 2.24 18.20
CA ASP A 160 2.76 1.16 17.81
C ASP A 160 2.65 1.00 16.28
N TRP A 161 3.04 2.02 15.52
CA TRP A 161 3.11 1.95 14.07
C TRP A 161 4.40 1.26 13.62
N LEU A 162 4.27 -0.01 13.27
CA LEU A 162 5.42 -0.88 12.98
C LEU A 162 6.18 -0.49 11.69
N LEU A 163 5.58 0.34 10.84
CA LEU A 163 6.16 0.74 9.55
C LEU A 163 6.49 2.23 9.46
N ALA A 164 6.56 2.94 10.59
CA ALA A 164 6.90 4.35 10.63
C ALA A 164 8.20 4.66 9.84
N GLU A 165 9.27 3.90 10.09
CA GLU A 165 10.57 4.10 9.45
C GLU A 165 10.54 3.82 7.94
N ARG A 166 9.69 2.88 7.49
CA ARG A 166 9.56 2.50 6.08
C ARG A 166 8.86 3.57 5.26
N GLN A 167 8.13 4.50 5.88
CA GLN A 167 7.46 5.57 5.15
C GLN A 167 8.40 6.53 4.46
N VAL A 168 9.68 6.58 4.86
CA VAL A 168 10.70 7.34 4.12
C VAL A 168 10.78 6.90 2.65
N GLU A 169 10.47 5.64 2.33
CA GLU A 169 10.48 5.09 0.96
C GLU A 169 9.41 5.72 0.07
N ARG A 170 8.37 6.33 0.68
CA ARG A 170 7.31 7.05 -0.01
C ARG A 170 7.64 8.51 -0.26
N THR A 171 8.81 8.98 0.12
CA THR A 171 9.24 10.37 -0.12
C THR A 171 10.10 10.43 -1.38
N LEU A 172 10.18 11.58 -2.03
CA LEU A 172 11.10 11.77 -3.17
C LEU A 172 12.56 11.38 -2.84
N PRO A 173 13.16 11.78 -1.69
CA PRO A 173 14.46 11.28 -1.28
C PRO A 173 14.54 9.76 -1.19
N GLY A 174 13.50 9.11 -0.65
CA GLY A 174 13.39 7.65 -0.59
C GLY A 174 13.38 7.00 -1.97
N ARG A 175 12.57 7.54 -2.89
CA ARG A 175 12.49 7.07 -4.29
C ARG A 175 13.82 7.18 -5.01
N ILE A 176 14.52 8.30 -4.84
CA ILE A 176 15.84 8.49 -5.45
C ILE A 176 16.85 7.49 -4.87
N ARG A 177 16.82 7.26 -3.56
CA ARG A 177 17.71 6.27 -2.91
C ARG A 177 17.45 4.86 -3.46
N GLU A 178 16.19 4.46 -3.56
CA GLU A 178 15.80 3.16 -4.09
C GLU A 178 16.19 2.99 -5.57
N ALA A 179 15.90 3.99 -6.40
CA ALA A 179 16.24 3.97 -7.81
C ALA A 179 17.77 3.88 -8.03
N ARG A 180 18.58 4.55 -7.20
CA ARG A 180 20.05 4.39 -7.20
C ARG A 180 20.50 2.98 -6.85
N MET A 181 19.91 2.37 -5.82
CA MET A 181 20.25 0.99 -5.45
C MET A 181 19.91 0.02 -6.58
N ARG A 182 18.71 0.13 -7.18
CA ARG A 182 18.28 -0.71 -8.32
C ARG A 182 19.17 -0.50 -9.55
N SER A 183 19.54 0.76 -9.85
CA SER A 183 20.44 1.13 -10.94
C SER A 183 21.83 0.54 -10.76
N GLY A 184 22.40 0.66 -9.56
CA GLY A 184 23.71 0.10 -9.22
C GLY A 184 23.72 -1.44 -9.29
N PHE A 185 22.66 -2.10 -8.83
CA PHE A 185 22.50 -3.54 -8.96
C PHE A 185 22.46 -3.97 -10.43
N LEU A 186 21.62 -3.33 -11.25
CA LEU A 186 21.50 -3.64 -12.67
C LEU A 186 22.82 -3.44 -13.41
N ARG A 187 23.51 -2.33 -13.14
CA ARG A 187 24.85 -2.04 -13.68
C ARG A 187 25.86 -3.13 -13.32
N SER A 188 25.90 -3.53 -12.04
CA SER A 188 26.77 -4.62 -11.57
C SER A 188 26.45 -5.96 -12.25
N ALA A 189 25.16 -6.29 -12.38
CA ALA A 189 24.71 -7.52 -13.05
C ALA A 189 25.10 -7.55 -14.52
N VAL A 190 25.00 -6.42 -15.22
CA VAL A 190 25.49 -6.30 -16.60
C VAL A 190 27.00 -6.51 -16.64
N TYR A 191 27.80 -5.79 -15.85
CA TYR A 191 29.25 -5.96 -15.86
C TYR A 191 29.68 -7.40 -15.54
N HIS A 192 29.02 -8.05 -14.59
CA HIS A 192 29.29 -9.45 -14.28
C HIS A 192 28.98 -10.39 -15.47
N ARG A 193 27.85 -10.21 -16.16
CA ARG A 193 27.47 -11.01 -17.34
C ARG A 193 28.48 -10.90 -18.49
N TYR A 194 29.16 -9.77 -18.58
CA TYR A 194 30.14 -9.43 -19.62
C TYR A 194 31.57 -9.33 -19.05
N ALA A 195 31.88 -9.99 -17.93
CA ALA A 195 33.20 -9.88 -17.31
C ALA A 195 34.34 -10.37 -18.23
N GLU A 196 34.09 -11.41 -19.02
CA GLU A 196 35.09 -12.07 -19.88
C GLU A 196 34.87 -11.80 -21.37
N ARG A 197 33.94 -10.90 -21.72
CA ARG A 197 33.57 -10.63 -23.12
C ARG A 197 33.12 -9.18 -23.29
N PRO A 198 33.35 -8.55 -24.46
CA PRO A 198 32.86 -7.20 -24.69
C PRO A 198 31.33 -7.13 -24.55
N LEU A 199 30.83 -5.96 -24.12
CA LEU A 199 29.40 -5.68 -24.10
C LEU A 199 28.83 -5.86 -25.51
N ASP A 200 27.73 -6.60 -25.61
CA ASP A 200 26.92 -6.63 -26.83
C ASP A 200 25.97 -5.42 -26.88
N THR A 201 25.13 -5.35 -27.91
CA THR A 201 24.15 -4.28 -28.08
C THR A 201 23.16 -4.20 -26.93
N ALA A 202 22.72 -5.33 -26.37
CA ALA A 202 21.77 -5.36 -25.27
C ALA A 202 22.41 -4.88 -23.95
N GLY A 203 23.65 -5.27 -23.69
CA GLY A 203 24.43 -4.79 -22.54
C GLY A 203 24.65 -3.29 -22.60
N ARG A 204 25.05 -2.75 -23.76
CA ARG A 204 25.19 -1.29 -23.97
C ARG A 204 23.86 -0.54 -23.79
N ALA A 205 22.78 -1.03 -24.40
CA ALA A 205 21.46 -0.41 -24.27
C ALA A 205 20.98 -0.39 -22.81
N THR A 206 21.20 -1.48 -22.08
CA THR A 206 20.84 -1.57 -20.66
C THR A 206 21.62 -0.54 -19.83
N LEU A 207 22.93 -0.41 -20.04
CA LEU A 207 23.73 0.61 -19.34
C LEU A 207 23.29 2.03 -19.71
N GLY A 208 22.99 2.29 -20.99
CA GLY A 208 22.45 3.58 -21.42
C GLY A 208 21.14 3.94 -20.70
N CYS A 209 20.21 2.98 -20.55
CA CYS A 209 18.99 3.21 -19.76
C CYS A 209 19.28 3.50 -18.28
N VAL A 210 20.30 2.86 -17.70
CA VAL A 210 20.73 3.14 -16.31
C VAL A 210 21.25 4.56 -16.19
N ASP A 211 22.09 5.00 -17.13
CA ASP A 211 22.68 6.35 -17.15
C ASP A 211 21.58 7.41 -17.32
N ASP A 212 20.59 7.18 -18.20
CA ASP A 212 19.42 8.06 -18.38
C ASP A 212 18.61 8.22 -17.08
N VAL A 213 18.38 7.11 -16.35
CA VAL A 213 17.68 7.15 -15.05
C VAL A 213 18.48 7.93 -14.01
N GLU A 214 19.80 7.75 -13.98
CA GLU A 214 20.69 8.51 -13.08
C GLU A 214 20.68 10.01 -13.39
N GLN A 215 20.70 10.39 -14.66
CA GLN A 215 20.57 11.78 -15.10
C GLN A 215 19.26 12.40 -14.61
N ARG A 216 18.12 11.74 -14.85
CA ARG A 216 16.80 12.22 -14.41
C ARG A 216 16.69 12.35 -12.89
N MET A 217 17.34 11.46 -12.13
CA MET A 217 17.39 11.57 -10.67
C MET A 217 18.18 12.79 -10.19
N LEU A 218 19.21 13.22 -10.92
CA LEU A 218 19.98 14.43 -10.60
C LEU A 218 19.16 15.69 -10.89
N GLU A 219 18.39 15.68 -11.97
CA GLU A 219 17.47 16.77 -12.32
C GLU A 219 16.36 16.91 -11.29
N ALA A 220 15.76 15.81 -10.84
CA ALA A 220 14.68 15.81 -9.85
C ALA A 220 15.11 16.29 -8.45
N ARG A 221 16.39 16.54 -8.20
CA ARG A 221 16.92 17.11 -6.95
C ARG A 221 17.03 18.63 -6.97
N ARG A 222 16.96 19.25 -8.16
CA ARG A 222 17.02 20.69 -8.36
C ARG A 222 15.64 21.29 -8.23
#